data_AF-A0A0K9GGE7-F1
#
_entry.id   AF-A0A0K9GGE7-F1
#
_cell.length_a   1.000
_cell.length_b   1.000
_cell.length_c   1.000
_cell.angle_alpha   90.00
_cell.angle_beta   90.00
_cell.angle_gamma   90.00
#
_symmetry.space_group_name_H-M   'P 1'
#
loop_
_entity.id
_entity.type
_entity.pdbx_description
1 polymer ?
#
loop_
_entity_poly.entity_id
_entity_poly.type
_entity_poly.pdbx_seq_one_letter_code
_entity_poly.pdbx_strand_id
1 'polypeptide(L)' 'MNDSKKTKLYFAGFFVAYPILLIISSFLWRAFILDKDIGVVATEAFSIVGIYYLIISILSALVYLRNIKLS' A
#
# COMPACT_ATOMS: atom_id res chain seq x y z
N MET A 1 -7.65 -26.01 -2.25
CA MET A 1 -6.93 -25.03 -1.39
C MET A 1 -7.98 -24.09 -0.80
N ASN A 2 -8.15 -24.08 0.54
CA ASN A 2 -9.23 -23.34 1.23
C ASN A 2 -9.28 -21.85 0.84
N ASP A 3 -10.48 -21.32 0.58
CA ASP A 3 -10.68 -19.92 0.17
C ASP A 3 -10.15 -18.91 1.19
N SER A 4 -10.19 -19.25 2.49
CA SER A 4 -9.54 -18.46 3.56
C SER A 4 -8.03 -18.27 3.35
N LYS A 5 -7.31 -19.29 2.84
CA LYS A 5 -5.87 -19.17 2.54
C LYS A 5 -5.63 -18.22 1.37
N LYS A 6 -6.51 -18.22 0.35
CA LYS A 6 -6.41 -17.29 -0.79
C LYS A 6 -6.60 -15.84 -0.34
N THR A 7 -7.65 -15.55 0.42
CA THR A 7 -7.90 -14.19 0.94
C THR A 7 -6.74 -13.66 1.77
N LYS A 8 -6.16 -14.50 2.63
CA LYS A 8 -5.01 -14.13 3.46
C LYS A 8 -3.76 -13.84 2.60
N LEU A 9 -3.56 -14.61 1.53
CA LEU A 9 -2.47 -14.41 0.57
C LEU A 9 -2.65 -13.11 -0.23
N TYR A 10 -3.87 -12.84 -0.70
CA TYR A 10 -4.19 -11.59 -1.40
C TYR A 10 -4.00 -10.38 -0.49
N PHE A 11 -4.43 -10.47 0.77
CA PHE A 11 -4.23 -9.43 1.76
C PHE A 11 -2.73 -9.18 1.99
N ALA A 12 -1.94 -10.22 2.26
CA ALA A 12 -0.51 -10.08 2.46
C ALA A 12 0.22 -9.50 1.22
N GLY A 13 -0.14 -9.96 0.02
CA GLY A 13 0.46 -9.49 -1.22
C GLY A 13 0.16 -8.03 -1.50
N PHE A 14 -1.13 -7.66 -1.53
CA PHE A 14 -1.52 -6.29 -1.89
C PHE A 14 -1.27 -5.29 -0.75
N PHE A 15 -1.50 -5.69 0.50
CA PHE A 15 -1.41 -4.76 1.62
C PHE A 15 0.02 -4.57 2.13
N VAL A 16 0.90 -5.56 1.95
CA VAL A 16 2.27 -5.54 2.50
C VAL A 16 3.31 -5.60 1.38
N ALA A 17 3.25 -6.60 0.50
CA ALA A 17 4.30 -6.78 -0.50
C ALA A 17 4.32 -5.65 -1.54
N TYR A 18 3.16 -5.19 -2.02
CA TYR A 18 3.08 -4.11 -3.00
C TYR A 18 3.71 -2.78 -2.51
N PRO A 19 3.33 -2.21 -1.35
CA PRO A 19 3.95 -0.98 -0.87
C PRO A 19 5.45 -1.13 -0.59
N ILE A 20 5.90 -2.30 -0.10
CA ILE A 20 7.33 -2.58 0.09
C ILE A 20 8.08 -2.58 -1.24
N LEU A 21 7.56 -3.27 -2.26
CA LEU A 21 8.15 -3.29 -3.60
C LEU A 21 8.19 -1.88 -4.22
N LEU A 22 7.18 -1.07 -3.97
CA LEU A 22 7.10 0.31 -4.47
C LEU A 22 8.16 1.20 -3.83
N ILE A 23 8.37 1.07 -2.50
CA ILE A 23 9.46 1.75 -1.79
C ILE A 23 10.80 1.29 -2.34
N ILE A 24 11.07 -0.02 -2.35
CA ILE A 24 12.36 -0.57 -2.80
C ILE A 24 12.65 -0.13 -4.24
N SER A 25 11.68 -0.24 -5.14
CA SER A 25 11.82 0.20 -6.54
C SER A 25 12.07 1.70 -6.65
N SER A 26 11.39 2.53 -5.85
CA SER A 26 11.60 3.99 -5.86
C SER A 26 13.00 4.37 -5.40
N PHE A 27 13.53 3.72 -4.36
CA PHE A 27 14.89 3.93 -3.91
C PHE A 27 15.90 3.39 -4.94
N LEU A 28 15.72 2.18 -5.45
CA LEU A 28 16.62 1.58 -6.44
C LEU A 28 16.72 2.42 -7.71
N TRP A 29 15.59 2.93 -8.19
CA TRP A 29 15.57 3.75 -9.40
C TRP A 29 16.00 5.19 -9.14
N ARG A 30 15.31 5.88 -8.23
CA ARG A 30 15.49 7.33 -8.08
C ARG A 30 16.73 7.71 -7.30
N ALA A 31 17.11 6.93 -6.28
CA ALA A 31 18.31 7.23 -5.50
C ALA A 31 19.58 6.70 -6.18
N PHE A 32 19.57 5.46 -6.67
CA PHE A 32 20.81 4.85 -7.21
C PHE A 32 21.06 5.14 -8.70
N ILE A 33 20.03 5.21 -9.55
CA ILE A 33 20.23 5.41 -11.01
C ILE A 33 20.20 6.89 -11.38
N LEU A 34 19.30 7.66 -10.75
CA LEU A 34 19.10 9.09 -11.04
C LEU A 34 19.84 10.03 -10.08
N ASP A 35 20.56 9.49 -9.09
CA ASP A 35 21.32 10.23 -8.07
C ASP A 35 20.49 11.34 -7.39
N LYS A 36 19.18 11.09 -7.24
CA LYS A 36 18.26 12.05 -6.61
C LYS A 36 18.44 11.98 -5.10
N ASP A 37 18.34 13.13 -4.44
CA ASP A 37 18.46 13.23 -2.98
C ASP A 37 17.60 12.18 -2.25
N ILE A 38 18.25 11.41 -1.38
CA ILE A 38 17.65 10.25 -0.71
C ILE A 38 16.48 10.70 0.17
N GLY A 39 16.57 11.87 0.81
CA GLY A 39 15.51 12.43 1.64
C GLY A 39 14.28 12.80 0.81
N VAL A 40 14.48 13.36 -0.39
CA VAL A 40 13.39 13.64 -1.34
C VAL A 40 12.74 12.35 -1.84
N VAL A 41 13.54 11.35 -2.24
CA VAL A 41 13.03 10.05 -2.70
C VAL A 41 12.25 9.33 -1.59
N ALA A 42 12.75 9.36 -0.36
CA ALA A 42 12.08 8.81 0.80
C ALA A 42 10.72 9.47 1.02
N THR A 43 10.68 10.81 1.06
CA THR A 43 9.47 11.57 1.31
C THR A 43 8.42 11.31 0.22
N GLU A 44 8.83 11.28 -1.05
CA GLU A 44 7.95 10.96 -2.19
C GLU A 44 7.38 9.53 -2.06
N ALA A 45 8.24 8.54 -1.81
CA ALA A 45 7.84 7.13 -1.70
C ALA A 45 6.90 6.89 -0.50
N PHE A 46 7.24 7.43 0.67
CA PHE A 46 6.40 7.33 1.87
C PHE A 46 5.09 8.09 1.72
N SER A 47 5.07 9.22 1.01
CA SER A 47 3.83 9.95 0.74
C SER A 47 2.88 9.13 -0.13
N ILE A 48 3.39 8.48 -1.19
CA ILE A 48 2.59 7.60 -2.04
C ILE A 48 2.01 6.43 -1.24
N VAL A 49 2.84 5.78 -0.40
CA VAL A 49 2.39 4.67 0.45
C VAL A 49 1.39 5.12 1.50
N GLY A 50 1.59 6.30 2.11
CA GLY A 50 0.66 6.88 3.06
C GLY A 50 -0.71 7.17 2.42
N ILE A 51 -0.73 7.76 1.23
CA ILE A 51 -1.96 8.01 0.47
C ILE A 51 -2.66 6.69 0.13
N TYR A 52 -1.90 5.67 -0.31
CA TYR A 52 -2.44 4.34 -0.58
C TYR A 52 -3.19 3.79 0.65
N TYR A 53 -2.59 3.82 1.84
CA TYR A 53 -3.24 3.33 3.05
C TYR A 53 -4.43 4.18 3.50
N LEU A 54 -4.36 5.51 3.32
CA LEU A 54 -5.49 6.39 3.60
C LEU A 54 -6.70 6.03 2.74
N ILE A 55 -6.51 5.82 1.44
CA ILE A 55 -7.58 5.42 0.53
C ILE A 55 -8.18 4.08 0.95
N ILE A 56 -7.34 3.08 1.21
CA ILE A 56 -7.80 1.75 1.65
C ILE A 56 -8.57 1.84 2.97
N SER A 57 -8.11 2.66 3.92
CA SER A 57 -8.78 2.87 5.20
C SER A 57 -10.15 3.52 5.03
N ILE A 58 -10.26 4.55 4.18
CA ILE A 58 -11.53 5.23 3.89
C ILE A 58 -12.51 4.26 3.22
N LEU A 59 -12.06 3.52 2.19
CA LEU A 59 -12.89 2.53 1.51
C LEU A 59 -13.39 1.45 2.49
N SER A 60 -12.52 0.96 3.37
CA SER A 60 -12.88 -0.05 4.38
C SER A 60 -13.91 0.50 5.36
N ALA A 61 -13.73 1.75 5.82
CA ALA A 61 -14.69 2.41 6.71
C ALA A 61 -16.05 2.61 6.04
N LEU A 62 -16.09 3.02 4.76
CA LEU A 62 -17.34 3.19 4.01
C LEU A 62 -18.08 1.86 3.82
N VAL A 63 -17.36 0.78 3.49
CA VAL A 63 -17.95 -0.57 3.38
C VAL A 63 -18.53 -1.02 4.73
N TYR A 64 -17.80 -0.79 5.82
CA TYR A 64 -18.26 -1.15 7.16
C TYR A 64 -19.51 -0.37 7.58
N LEU A 65 -19.54 0.95 7.38
CA LEU A 65 -20.70 1.80 7.65
C LEU A 65 -21.93 1.39 6.83
N ARG A 66 -21.73 1.03 5.57
CA ARG A 66 -22.82 0.53 4.71
C ARG A 66 -23.39 -0.79 5.23
N ASN A 67 -22.56 -1.70 5.73
CA ASN A 67 -23.04 -2.97 6.30
C ASN A 67 -23.86 -2.76 7.58
N ILE A 68 -23.51 -1.78 8.43
CA ILE A 68 -24.31 -1.45 9.63
C ILE A 68 -25.67 -0.88 9.25
N LYS A 69 -25.73 -0.01 8.24
CA LYS A 69 -26.98 0.67 7.84
C LYS A 69 -27.98 -0.26 7.12
N LEU A 70 -27.54 -1.45 6.69
CA LEU A 70 -28.34 -2.46 5.99
C LEU A 70 -28.77 -3.63 6.90
N SER A 71 -28.34 -3.64 8.18
CA SER A 71 -28.75 -4.60 9.21
C SER A 71 -29.79 -4.00 10.14
#